data_AF-A0A7L0X387-F1
#
_entry.id   AF-A0A7L0X387-F1
#
_cell.length_a   1.000
_cell.length_b   1.000
_cell.length_c   1.000
_cell.angle_alpha   90.00
_cell.angle_beta   90.00
_cell.angle_gamma   90.00
#
_symmetry.space_group_name_H-M   'P 1'
#
loop_
_entity.id
_entity.type
_entity.pdbx_description
1 polymer ?
#
loop_
_entity_poly.entity_id
_entity_poly.type
_entity_poly.pdbx_seq_one_letter_code
_entity_poly.pdbx_strand_id
1 'polypeptide(L)'
;TAFSLDSGVANAVLTGYPLEPKDEEYVLVNNKCQCVTMTSKIIPSKEDPKQEVLERHIRIIVPLKARENISDPLSPLRTKFVYRISELCRNCSPVEIDLGGRIVQAQQGNFCDEPQTCYTYDREQCYSSPVPFLYHGEVKSVPAALTPTSCYAD
;
A
#
# COMPACT_ATOMS: atom_id res chain seq x y z
N THR A 1 -7.58 -16.60 72.93
CA THR A 1 -7.36 -15.15 73.14
C THR A 1 -6.13 -14.76 72.34
N ALA A 2 -6.09 -13.89 71.32
CA ALA A 2 -7.06 -13.10 70.58
C ALA A 2 -6.51 -12.91 69.14
N PHE A 3 -7.38 -12.69 68.16
CA PHE A 3 -7.07 -12.38 66.76
C PHE A 3 -6.45 -10.98 66.61
N SER A 4 -5.57 -10.80 65.62
CA SER A 4 -5.36 -9.52 64.93
C SER A 4 -5.10 -9.80 63.44
N LEU A 5 -6.08 -9.45 62.62
CA LEU A 5 -6.00 -9.38 61.17
C LEU A 5 -5.63 -7.94 60.83
N ASP A 6 -4.39 -7.68 60.44
CA ASP A 6 -4.05 -6.40 59.81
C ASP A 6 -4.16 -6.53 58.30
N SER A 7 -5.17 -5.80 57.81
CA SER A 7 -5.59 -5.63 56.42
C SER A 7 -4.68 -4.58 55.76
N GLY A 8 -4.01 -4.95 54.67
CA GLY A 8 -3.12 -4.04 53.94
C GLY A 8 -2.91 -4.51 52.50
N VAL A 9 -3.84 -4.10 51.64
CA VAL A 9 -4.01 -4.43 50.22
C VAL A 9 -2.69 -4.42 49.44
N ALA A 10 -2.24 -5.59 48.98
CA ALA A 10 -1.20 -5.71 47.97
C ALA A 10 -1.80 -5.33 46.61
N ASN A 11 -1.60 -4.08 46.18
CA ASN A 11 -1.88 -3.66 44.81
C ASN A 11 -0.88 -4.34 43.87
N ALA A 12 -1.25 -5.52 43.37
CA ALA A 12 -0.62 -6.12 42.21
C ALA A 12 -0.88 -5.20 41.01
N VAL A 13 0.13 -4.41 40.61
CA VAL A 13 0.12 -3.71 39.34
C VAL A 13 0.26 -4.78 38.25
N LEU A 14 -0.88 -5.26 37.76
CA LEU A 14 -0.98 -5.97 36.50
C LEU A 14 -0.61 -4.97 35.41
N THR A 15 0.68 -4.94 35.04
CA THR A 15 1.11 -4.36 33.77
C THR A 15 0.54 -5.23 32.67
N GLY A 16 -0.72 -4.99 32.31
CA GLY A 16 -1.32 -5.57 31.12
C GLY A 16 -0.51 -5.08 29.94
N TYR A 17 0.28 -5.98 29.33
CA TYR A 17 0.70 -5.80 27.95
C TYR A 17 -0.59 -5.54 27.16
N PRO A 18 -0.66 -4.48 26.33
CA PRO A 18 -1.79 -4.34 25.42
C PRO A 18 -1.79 -5.61 24.56
N LEU A 19 -2.74 -6.51 24.84
CA LEU A 19 -3.07 -7.59 23.95
C LEU A 19 -3.63 -6.89 22.72
N GLU A 20 -2.77 -6.74 21.70
CA GLU A 20 -3.22 -6.33 20.38
C GLU A 20 -4.42 -7.22 20.03
N PRO A 21 -5.56 -6.63 19.66
CA PRO A 21 -6.77 -7.38 19.37
C PRO A 21 -6.45 -8.43 18.31
N LYS A 22 -6.51 -9.71 18.69
CA LYS A 22 -6.08 -10.85 17.88
C LYS A 22 -6.85 -11.03 16.57
N ASP A 23 -7.88 -10.22 16.33
CA ASP A 23 -8.79 -10.35 15.20
C ASP A 23 -8.75 -9.19 14.20
N GLU A 24 -7.86 -8.21 14.37
CA GLU A 24 -7.74 -7.10 13.42
C GLU A 24 -7.05 -7.53 12.12
N GLU A 25 -7.65 -7.16 11.00
CA GLU A 25 -7.08 -7.37 9.66
C GLU A 25 -6.18 -6.18 9.31
N TYR A 26 -4.90 -6.47 9.06
CA TYR A 26 -3.90 -5.45 8.76
C TYR A 26 -3.69 -5.32 7.26
N VAL A 27 -3.71 -4.10 6.71
CA VAL A 27 -3.34 -3.84 5.32
C VAL A 27 -1.81 -3.78 5.21
N LEU A 28 -1.22 -4.76 4.55
CA LEU A 28 0.22 -4.82 4.32
C LEU A 28 0.62 -4.04 3.06
N VAL A 29 -0.19 -4.16 2.00
CA VAL A 29 0.07 -3.51 0.72
C VAL A 29 -1.23 -2.98 0.13
N ASN A 30 -1.19 -1.73 -0.31
CA ASN A 30 -2.22 -1.13 -1.15
C ASN A 30 -1.55 -0.47 -2.37
N ASN A 31 -1.27 -1.27 -3.40
CA ASN A 31 -0.58 -0.79 -4.59
C ASN A 31 -1.61 -0.33 -5.63
N LYS A 32 -1.74 1.00 -5.80
CA LYS A 32 -2.66 1.62 -6.78
C LYS A 32 -2.20 1.44 -8.24
N CYS A 33 -0.90 1.35 -8.48
CA CYS A 33 -0.27 1.23 -9.81
C CYS A 33 -0.56 -0.13 -10.49
N GLN A 34 -0.52 -1.23 -9.72
CA GLN A 34 -0.80 -2.60 -10.17
C GLN A 34 -2.17 -3.12 -9.67
N CYS A 35 -2.93 -2.31 -8.93
CA CYS A 35 -4.23 -2.64 -8.37
C CYS A 35 -4.22 -3.94 -7.53
N VAL A 36 -3.26 -4.02 -6.60
CA VAL A 36 -3.09 -5.14 -5.68
C VAL A 36 -3.29 -4.69 -4.24
N THR A 37 -4.15 -5.41 -3.52
CA THR A 37 -4.35 -5.24 -2.08
C THR A 37 -3.92 -6.53 -1.40
N MET A 38 -3.04 -6.42 -0.39
CA MET A 38 -2.64 -7.54 0.45
C MET A 38 -2.93 -7.21 1.91
N THR A 39 -3.69 -8.09 2.56
CA THR A 39 -3.99 -7.99 3.98
C THR A 39 -3.49 -9.22 4.72
N SER A 40 -3.30 -9.10 6.03
CA SER A 40 -2.95 -10.22 6.90
C SER A 40 -3.79 -10.23 8.15
N LYS A 41 -4.14 -11.43 8.59
CA LYS A 41 -4.88 -11.68 9.83
C LYS A 41 -4.27 -12.87 10.54
N ILE A 42 -4.05 -12.74 11.84
CA ILE A 42 -3.67 -13.87 12.69
C ILE A 42 -4.97 -14.49 13.21
N ILE A 43 -5.13 -15.79 13.03
CA ILE A 43 -6.31 -16.51 13.54
C ILE A 43 -5.86 -17.69 14.40
N PRO A 44 -6.59 -18.03 15.47
CA PRO A 44 -6.31 -19.26 16.22
C PRO A 44 -6.55 -20.48 15.32
N SER A 45 -5.69 -21.49 15.42
CA SER A 45 -5.87 -22.76 14.70
C SER A 45 -7.14 -23.47 15.19
N LYS A 46 -7.86 -24.12 14.26
CA LYS A 46 -9.05 -24.91 14.58
C LYS A 46 -8.68 -26.24 15.26
N GLU A 47 -7.47 -26.72 15.01
CA GLU A 47 -6.95 -28.02 15.43
C GLU A 47 -6.23 -27.94 16.78
N ASP A 48 -5.44 -26.90 17.02
CA ASP A 48 -4.72 -26.69 18.27
C ASP A 48 -4.90 -25.25 18.79
N PRO A 49 -5.60 -25.05 19.92
CA PRO A 49 -5.82 -23.72 20.49
C PRO A 49 -4.54 -23.04 21.00
N LYS A 50 -3.41 -23.74 21.04
CA LYS A 50 -2.09 -23.16 21.39
C LYS A 50 -1.33 -22.63 20.16
N GLN A 51 -1.85 -22.86 18.96
CA GLN A 51 -1.21 -22.44 17.71
C GLN A 51 -2.02 -21.34 17.04
N GLU A 52 -1.30 -20.44 16.38
CA GLU A 52 -1.86 -19.34 15.60
C GLU A 52 -1.45 -19.51 14.14
N VAL A 53 -2.37 -19.21 13.23
CA VAL A 53 -2.19 -19.27 11.78
C VAL A 53 -2.19 -17.86 11.24
N LEU A 54 -1.15 -17.51 10.50
CA LEU A 54 -1.08 -16.23 9.78
C LEU A 54 -1.72 -16.40 8.39
N GLU A 55 -2.93 -15.89 8.24
CA GLU A 55 -3.57 -15.77 6.93
C GLU A 55 -3.06 -14.52 6.21
N ARG A 56 -2.81 -14.67 4.90
CA ARG A 56 -2.52 -13.56 3.99
C ARG A 56 -3.51 -13.59 2.83
N HIS A 57 -4.29 -12.53 2.69
CA HIS A 57 -5.28 -12.40 1.64
C HIS A 57 -4.72 -11.47 0.57
N ILE A 58 -4.64 -11.95 -0.68
CA ILE A 58 -4.12 -11.19 -1.81
C ILE A 58 -5.24 -11.00 -2.83
N ARG A 59 -5.61 -9.75 -3.08
CA ARG A 59 -6.61 -9.36 -4.07
C ARG A 59 -5.95 -8.62 -5.22
N ILE A 60 -6.12 -9.13 -6.43
CA ILE A 60 -5.57 -8.57 -7.67
C ILE A 60 -6.72 -8.24 -8.61
N ILE A 61 -6.76 -7.01 -9.13
CA ILE A 61 -7.70 -6.61 -10.19
C ILE A 61 -6.94 -6.53 -11.52
N VAL A 62 -7.32 -7.36 -12.49
CA VAL A 62 -6.67 -7.40 -13.80
C VAL A 62 -7.42 -6.53 -14.81
N PRO A 63 -6.82 -5.45 -15.33
CA PRO A 63 -7.47 -4.56 -16.30
C PRO A 63 -7.34 -5.12 -17.72
N LEU A 64 -8.39 -5.79 -18.20
CA LEU A 64 -8.40 -6.49 -19.50
C LEU A 64 -8.29 -5.57 -20.74
N LYS A 65 -8.47 -4.26 -20.56
CA LYS A 65 -8.38 -3.24 -21.62
C LYS A 65 -7.22 -2.27 -21.43
N ALA A 66 -6.33 -2.51 -20.46
CA ALA A 66 -5.16 -1.67 -20.25
C ALA A 66 -4.15 -1.84 -21.39
N ARG A 67 -3.45 -0.75 -21.70
CA ARG A 67 -2.32 -0.77 -22.63
C ARG A 67 -1.03 -1.21 -21.94
N GLU A 68 -0.02 -1.58 -22.72
CA GLU A 68 1.32 -1.85 -22.20
C GLU A 68 1.96 -0.61 -21.58
N ASN A 69 1.87 0.53 -22.27
CA ASN A 69 2.22 1.82 -21.72
C ASN A 69 0.93 2.61 -21.49
N ILE A 70 0.50 2.74 -20.23
CA ILE A 70 -0.75 3.43 -19.90
C ILE A 70 -0.74 4.91 -20.29
N SER A 71 0.42 5.54 -20.42
CA SER A 71 0.55 6.94 -20.86
C SER A 71 0.51 7.08 -22.38
N ASP A 72 0.74 5.99 -23.12
CA ASP A 72 0.70 5.96 -24.57
C ASP A 72 -0.57 5.22 -25.07
N PRO A 73 -1.58 5.96 -25.55
CA PRO A 73 -2.83 5.36 -26.00
C PRO A 73 -2.67 4.49 -27.26
N LEU A 74 -1.55 4.62 -27.98
CA LEU A 74 -1.25 3.84 -29.19
C LEU A 74 -0.57 2.50 -28.88
N SER A 75 -0.06 2.32 -27.67
CA SER A 75 0.58 1.06 -27.28
C SER A 75 -0.42 -0.11 -27.31
N PRO A 76 0.05 -1.34 -27.58
CA PRO A 76 -0.84 -2.50 -27.70
C PRO A 76 -1.50 -2.84 -26.36
N LEU A 77 -2.54 -3.67 -26.42
CA LEU A 77 -3.19 -4.17 -25.21
C LEU A 77 -2.24 -5.09 -24.44
N ARG A 78 -2.18 -4.91 -23.13
CA ARG A 78 -1.38 -5.78 -22.26
C ARG A 78 -2.08 -7.12 -22.09
N THR A 79 -1.36 -8.20 -22.38
CA THR A 79 -1.83 -9.58 -22.22
C THR A 79 -1.14 -10.32 -21.08
N LYS A 80 0.02 -9.82 -20.61
CA LYS A 80 0.82 -10.43 -19.55
C LYS A 80 0.92 -9.49 -18.34
N PHE A 81 0.57 -10.01 -17.17
CA PHE A 81 0.63 -9.31 -15.89
C PHE A 81 1.53 -10.11 -14.95
N VAL A 82 2.55 -9.45 -14.39
CA VAL A 82 3.55 -10.08 -13.52
C VAL A 82 3.58 -9.31 -12.21
N TYR A 83 3.25 -9.99 -11.12
CA TYR A 83 3.22 -9.40 -9.78
C TYR A 83 4.33 -10.05 -8.95
N ARG A 84 5.28 -9.25 -8.48
CA ARG A 84 6.32 -9.71 -7.55
C ARG A 84 6.06 -9.12 -6.18
N ILE A 85 5.92 -9.98 -5.17
CA ILE A 85 5.66 -9.53 -3.79
C ILE A 85 6.78 -8.61 -3.29
N SER A 86 8.04 -8.87 -3.66
CA SER A 86 9.18 -8.01 -3.32
C SER A 86 9.05 -6.58 -3.88
N GLU A 87 8.49 -6.44 -5.08
CA GLU A 87 8.23 -5.12 -5.69
C GLU A 87 6.99 -4.45 -5.09
N LEU A 88 5.97 -5.24 -4.74
CA LEU A 88 4.73 -4.73 -4.15
C LEU A 88 4.91 -4.24 -2.71
N CYS A 89 5.75 -4.91 -1.92
CA CYS A 89 6.01 -4.58 -0.51
C CYS A 89 7.15 -3.57 -0.31
N ARG A 90 7.71 -2.99 -1.39
CA ARG A 90 8.80 -2.03 -1.25
C ARG A 90 8.29 -0.76 -0.54
N ASN A 91 9.00 -0.33 0.50
CA ASN A 91 8.70 0.92 1.20
C ASN A 91 9.77 1.96 0.87
N CYS A 92 9.44 2.87 -0.05
CA CYS A 92 10.35 3.91 -0.54
C CYS A 92 10.12 5.27 0.12
N SER A 93 9.13 5.37 1.01
CA SER A 93 8.88 6.60 1.76
C SER A 93 9.98 6.78 2.81
N PRO A 94 10.66 7.95 2.85
CA PRO A 94 11.63 8.22 3.88
C PRO A 94 10.91 8.37 5.23
N VAL A 95 11.54 7.88 6.29
CA VAL A 95 11.02 7.89 7.66
C VAL A 95 12.05 8.54 8.58
N GLU A 96 11.56 9.35 9.52
CA GLU A 96 12.38 9.95 10.56
C GLU A 96 12.62 8.97 11.70
N ILE A 97 13.88 8.78 12.06
CA ILE A 97 14.31 7.91 13.16
C ILE A 97 15.09 8.75 14.16
N ASP A 98 14.73 8.66 15.44
CA ASP A 98 15.48 9.28 16.55
C ASP A 98 16.58 8.33 17.05
N LEU A 99 17.83 8.79 16.95
CA LEU A 99 19.02 8.10 17.44
C LEU A 99 19.55 8.78 18.71
N GLY A 100 18.71 8.91 19.73
CA GLY A 100 19.09 9.45 21.04
C GLY A 100 19.33 10.96 21.02
N GLY A 101 18.39 11.72 20.47
CA GLY A 101 18.41 13.18 20.38
C GLY A 101 18.85 13.73 19.02
N ARG A 102 18.97 12.86 18.00
CA ARG A 102 19.26 13.25 16.61
C ARG A 102 18.25 12.58 15.69
N ILE A 103 17.44 13.40 15.04
CA ILE A 103 16.48 12.94 14.03
C ILE A 103 17.23 12.78 12.70
N VAL A 104 17.20 11.58 12.14
CA VAL A 104 17.78 11.27 10.82
C VAL A 104 16.70 10.74 9.89
N GLN A 105 16.77 11.13 8.62
CA GLN A 105 15.92 10.60 7.56
C GLN A 105 16.53 9.31 7.04
N ALA A 106 15.79 8.21 7.13
CA ALA A 106 16.20 6.90 6.67
C ALA A 106 15.19 6.34 5.67
N GLN A 107 15.69 5.65 4.66
CA GLN A 107 14.87 4.91 3.70
C GLN A 107 14.83 3.44 4.11
N GLN A 108 13.63 2.84 4.13
CA GLN A 108 13.45 1.45 4.57
C GLN A 108 13.61 0.42 3.44
N GLY A 109 13.57 0.85 2.18
CA GLY A 109 13.68 0.00 1.00
C GLY A 109 15.01 0.15 0.26
N ASN A 110 15.53 -0.95 -0.27
CA ASN A 110 16.82 -0.98 -0.99
C ASN A 110 16.72 -0.73 -2.50
N PHE A 111 15.52 -0.80 -3.10
CA PHE A 111 15.32 -0.81 -4.57
C PHE A 111 14.24 0.18 -5.00
N CYS A 112 14.49 1.46 -4.76
CA CYS A 112 13.50 2.53 -4.99
C CYS A 112 13.74 3.36 -6.26
N ASP A 113 14.92 3.19 -6.88
CA ASP A 113 15.25 3.88 -8.13
C ASP A 113 14.62 3.22 -9.36
N GLU A 114 14.16 1.98 -9.24
CA GLU A 114 13.57 1.23 -10.35
C GLU A 114 12.11 1.66 -10.60
N PRO A 115 11.78 2.10 -11.82
CA PRO A 115 10.41 2.51 -12.16
C PRO A 115 9.47 1.31 -12.11
N GLN A 116 8.33 1.46 -11.41
CA GLN A 116 7.28 0.43 -11.46
C GLN A 116 6.54 0.52 -12.79
N THR A 117 6.28 -0.64 -13.39
CA THR A 117 5.32 -0.71 -14.48
C THR A 117 3.90 -0.71 -13.92
N CYS A 118 3.11 0.31 -14.28
CA CYS A 118 1.70 0.41 -13.89
C CYS A 118 0.76 -0.28 -14.87
N TYR A 119 -0.26 -0.90 -14.31
CA TYR A 119 -1.31 -1.64 -15.02
C TYR A 119 -2.62 -0.86 -15.01
N THR A 120 -2.84 -0.04 -13.99
CA THR A 120 -4.02 0.78 -13.81
C THR A 120 -3.64 2.25 -13.64
N TYR A 121 -4.57 3.14 -13.99
CA TYR A 121 -4.47 4.55 -13.65
C TYR A 121 -4.79 4.76 -12.17
N ASP A 122 -4.06 5.66 -11.51
CA ASP A 122 -4.48 6.20 -10.22
C ASP A 122 -5.63 7.20 -10.42
N ARG A 123 -6.70 7.05 -9.63
CA ARG A 123 -7.86 7.95 -9.69
C ARG A 123 -7.52 9.36 -9.21
N GLU A 124 -6.49 9.52 -8.38
CA GLU A 124 -6.07 10.80 -7.83
C GLU A 124 -5.05 11.52 -8.73
N GLN A 125 -4.49 10.84 -9.73
CA GLN A 125 -3.48 11.40 -10.62
C GLN A 125 -4.06 11.76 -11.99
N CYS A 126 -3.67 12.92 -12.53
CA CYS A 126 -3.98 13.29 -13.91
C CYS A 126 -3.00 12.60 -14.87
N TYR A 127 -3.54 11.87 -15.85
CA TYR A 127 -2.80 11.34 -16.99
C TYR A 127 -3.25 12.04 -18.26
N SER A 128 -2.29 12.54 -19.04
CA SER A 128 -2.54 13.19 -20.33
C SER A 128 -1.52 12.74 -21.37
N SER A 129 -1.90 12.77 -22.63
CA SER A 129 -1.01 12.46 -23.76
C SER A 129 -1.07 13.58 -24.80
N PRO A 130 0.07 14.00 -25.39
CA PRO A 130 0.08 15.00 -26.45
C PRO A 130 -0.53 14.44 -27.73
N VAL A 131 -1.47 15.17 -28.33
CA VAL A 131 -2.08 14.83 -29.61
C VAL A 131 -1.74 15.92 -30.64
N PRO A 132 -1.26 15.56 -31.84
CA PRO A 132 -1.06 16.53 -32.91
C PRO A 132 -2.41 17.05 -33.43
N PHE A 133 -2.60 18.36 -33.40
CA PHE A 133 -3.82 19.02 -33.85
C PHE A 133 -3.48 20.07 -34.90
N LEU A 134 -4.12 20.00 -36.07
CA LEU A 134 -3.90 20.92 -37.18
C LEU A 134 -4.82 22.15 -37.02
N TYR A 135 -4.23 23.34 -36.92
CA TYR A 135 -4.96 24.60 -36.77
C TYR A 135 -4.29 25.70 -37.62
N HIS A 136 -5.04 26.30 -38.55
CA HIS A 136 -4.53 27.32 -39.49
C HIS A 136 -3.27 26.90 -40.28
N GLY A 137 -3.15 25.61 -40.61
CA GLY A 137 -1.99 25.09 -41.35
C GLY A 137 -0.77 24.75 -40.49
N GLU A 138 -0.81 25.03 -39.18
CA GLU A 138 0.22 24.64 -38.22
C GLU A 138 -0.21 23.42 -37.41
N VAL A 139 0.69 22.45 -37.23
CA VAL A 139 0.46 21.32 -36.33
C VAL A 139 0.90 21.72 -34.93
N LYS A 140 -0.05 21.78 -34.00
CA LYS A 140 0.18 22.08 -32.58
C LYS A 140 0.03 20.80 -31.76
N SER A 141 0.92 20.59 -30.80
CA SER A 141 0.78 19.50 -29.83
C SER A 141 -0.12 19.99 -28.70
N VAL A 142 -1.31 19.41 -28.57
CA VAL A 142 -2.27 19.76 -27.53
C VAL A 142 -2.41 18.60 -26.54
N PRO A 143 -2.39 18.84 -25.22
CA PRO A 143 -2.57 17.79 -24.23
C PRO A 143 -4.02 17.31 -24.22
N ALA A 144 -4.23 16.00 -24.40
CA ALA A 144 -5.53 15.36 -24.24
C ALA A 144 -5.55 14.55 -22.93
N ALA A 145 -6.55 14.78 -22.07
CA ALA A 145 -6.70 14.06 -20.83
C ALA A 145 -7.13 12.61 -21.07
N LEU A 146 -6.36 11.66 -20.53
CA LEU A 146 -6.70 10.24 -20.49
C LEU A 146 -7.63 9.93 -19.31
N THR A 147 -7.48 10.66 -18.20
CA THR A 147 -8.29 10.56 -16.98
C THR A 147 -8.97 11.90 -16.66
N PRO A 148 -10.05 12.27 -17.37
CA PRO A 148 -10.59 13.63 -17.32
C PRO A 148 -11.07 14.06 -15.92
N THR A 149 -11.55 13.11 -15.09
CA THR A 149 -12.05 13.42 -13.74
C THR A 149 -10.96 13.89 -12.77
N SER A 150 -9.69 13.57 -13.01
CA SER A 150 -8.56 13.95 -12.16
C SER A 150 -7.71 15.09 -12.72
N CYS A 151 -8.09 15.64 -13.89
CA CYS A 151 -7.31 16.64 -14.62
C CYS A 151 -7.93 18.06 -14.60
N TYR A 152 -8.86 18.32 -13.68
CA TYR A 152 -9.35 19.68 -13.47
C TYR A 152 -8.29 20.51 -12.75
N ALA A 153 -8.07 21.73 -13.22
CA ALA A 153 -7.28 22.71 -12.48
C ALA A 153 -8.08 23.20 -11.28
N ASP A 154 -7.41 23.36 -10.13
CA ASP A 154 -7.98 23.98 -8.93
C ASP A 154 -8.19 25.50 -9.10
#